data_AF-A0A1E3WBD3-F1
#
_entry.id   AF-A0A1E3WBD3-F1
#
_cell.length_a   1.000
_cell.length_b   1.000
_cell.length_c   1.000
_cell.angle_alpha   90.00
_cell.angle_beta   90.00
_cell.angle_gamma   90.00
#
_symmetry.space_group_name_H-M   'P 1'
#
loop_
_entity.id
_entity.type
_entity.pdbx_description
1 polymer ?
#
loop_
_entity_poly.entity_id
_entity_poly.type
_entity_poly.pdbx_seq_one_letter_code
_entity_poly.pdbx_strand_id
1 'polypeptide(L)'
;MQDLSGALSKRLHLAQVWPLVAVGLLGLVLAAAAWITVSVWEERLAKARFNAVAGDYAAVLQNGLDGYLDKIRALRAFYDASEGVNRREFDLFTSQILSGHGSAMRLLWCPRVDRQERPVFESGVQRSGLTDFSIKDWAPTGNVRDATEREEYFPILYSSVSHARTATFGTDLHYERARSSAIRRARDGDTMATAQNIQLRNPIGGKRPGFIAFLPVYKPGTLHDSIVSRRRNLEGVIAGAFQTSTVFDAILAQAVLPPSVDLFIYPSNNDQNAPPLYARVVGRQTR
;
A
#
# COMPACT_ATOMS: atom_id res chain seq x y z
N MET A 1 37.79 -51.16 -70.45
CA MET A 1 36.33 -50.99 -70.59
C MET A 1 35.54 -51.47 -69.36
N GLN A 2 36.15 -51.56 -68.16
CA GLN A 2 35.47 -52.00 -66.92
C GLN A 2 35.24 -50.88 -65.89
N ASP A 3 35.81 -49.69 -66.09
CA ASP A 3 35.79 -48.61 -65.09
C ASP A 3 34.54 -47.69 -65.18
N LEU A 4 33.87 -47.64 -66.34
CA LEU A 4 32.63 -46.85 -66.50
C LEU A 4 31.40 -47.51 -65.84
N SER A 5 31.42 -48.84 -65.64
CA SER A 5 30.31 -49.61 -65.05
C SER A 5 30.12 -49.32 -63.55
N GLY A 6 31.21 -49.20 -62.79
CA GLY A 6 31.17 -48.90 -61.36
C GLY A 6 30.79 -47.45 -61.02
N ALA A 7 31.07 -46.51 -61.92
CA ALA A 7 30.69 -45.11 -61.75
C ALA A 7 29.19 -44.85 -62.05
N LEU A 8 28.61 -45.58 -63.02
CA LEU A 8 27.18 -45.50 -63.35
C LEU A 8 26.30 -46.15 -62.29
N SER A 9 26.71 -47.29 -61.70
CA SER A 9 25.97 -47.93 -60.61
C SER A 9 25.99 -47.12 -59.31
N LYS A 10 27.12 -46.50 -58.95
CA LYS A 10 27.20 -45.55 -57.82
C LYS A 10 26.31 -44.32 -58.03
N ARG A 11 26.19 -43.81 -59.26
CA ARG A 11 25.30 -42.69 -59.61
C ARG A 11 23.82 -43.07 -59.56
N LEU A 12 23.45 -44.28 -60.00
CA LEU A 12 22.07 -44.78 -59.87
C LEU A 12 21.67 -45.00 -58.40
N HIS A 13 22.56 -45.57 -57.58
CA HIS A 13 22.29 -45.75 -56.16
C HIS A 13 22.18 -44.41 -55.42
N LEU A 14 23.04 -43.41 -55.74
CA LEU A 14 22.91 -42.05 -55.20
C LEU A 14 21.56 -41.42 -55.56
N ALA A 15 21.12 -41.52 -56.82
CA ALA A 15 19.85 -40.96 -57.30
C ALA A 15 18.62 -41.53 -56.55
N GLN A 16 18.70 -42.78 -56.10
CA GLN A 16 17.63 -43.46 -55.38
C GLN A 16 17.54 -43.09 -53.88
N VAL A 17 18.61 -42.59 -53.26
CA VAL A 17 18.60 -42.19 -51.82
C VAL A 17 18.07 -40.78 -51.61
N TRP A 18 18.19 -39.90 -52.60
CA TRP A 18 17.69 -38.51 -52.54
C TRP A 18 16.21 -38.38 -52.17
N PRO A 19 15.25 -39.15 -52.72
CA PRO A 19 13.86 -39.06 -52.29
C PRO A 19 13.65 -39.46 -50.82
N LEU A 20 14.41 -40.43 -50.30
CA LEU A 20 14.34 -40.81 -48.87
C LEU A 20 14.86 -39.70 -47.96
N VAL A 21 15.99 -39.08 -48.34
CA VAL A 21 16.55 -37.93 -47.63
C VAL A 21 15.58 -36.74 -47.68
N ALA A 22 14.96 -36.48 -48.83
CA ALA A 22 13.99 -35.40 -48.99
C ALA A 22 12.75 -35.61 -48.10
N VAL A 23 12.21 -36.84 -48.03
CA VAL A 23 11.10 -37.18 -47.13
C VAL A 23 11.51 -37.03 -45.66
N GLY A 24 12.72 -37.47 -45.29
CA GLY A 24 13.24 -37.30 -43.93
C GLY A 24 13.41 -35.82 -43.54
N LEU A 25 13.97 -35.00 -44.43
CA LEU A 25 14.10 -33.55 -44.23
C LEU A 25 12.73 -32.87 -44.14
N LEU A 26 11.78 -33.27 -44.99
CA LEU A 26 10.41 -32.74 -44.94
C LEU A 26 9.75 -33.07 -43.60
N GLY A 27 9.88 -34.31 -43.11
CA GLY A 27 9.38 -34.72 -41.79
C GLY A 27 9.98 -33.90 -40.65
N LEU A 28 11.30 -33.64 -40.68
CA LEU A 28 11.98 -32.79 -39.72
C LEU A 28 11.48 -31.34 -39.75
N VAL A 29 11.30 -30.76 -40.94
CA VAL A 29 10.78 -29.41 -41.11
C VAL A 29 9.36 -29.30 -40.57
N LEU A 30 8.49 -30.27 -40.87
CA LEU A 30 7.11 -30.31 -40.36
C LEU A 30 7.07 -30.46 -38.84
N ALA A 31 7.91 -31.34 -38.27
CA ALA A 31 8.01 -31.52 -36.84
C ALA A 31 8.51 -30.24 -36.13
N ALA A 32 9.54 -29.58 -36.69
CA ALA A 32 10.05 -28.32 -36.17
C ALA A 32 9.01 -27.18 -36.26
N ALA A 33 8.30 -27.08 -37.38
CA ALA A 33 7.24 -26.09 -37.55
C ALA A 33 6.07 -26.32 -36.58
N ALA A 34 5.66 -27.57 -36.39
CA ALA A 34 4.64 -27.95 -35.42
C ALA A 34 5.09 -27.60 -33.99
N TRP A 35 6.32 -27.96 -33.61
CA TRP A 35 6.90 -27.62 -32.31
C TRP A 35 6.89 -26.10 -32.07
N ILE A 36 7.43 -25.31 -33.01
CA ILE A 36 7.46 -23.84 -32.90
C ILE A 36 6.04 -23.27 -32.73
N THR A 37 5.09 -23.74 -33.53
CA THR A 37 3.70 -23.26 -33.48
C THR A 37 3.06 -23.58 -32.13
N VAL A 38 3.22 -24.81 -31.66
CA VAL A 38 2.70 -25.25 -30.35
C VAL A 38 3.36 -24.48 -29.22
N SER A 39 4.69 -24.35 -29.21
CA SER A 39 5.42 -23.60 -28.16
C SER A 39 4.99 -22.13 -28.10
N VAL A 40 4.83 -21.46 -29.24
CA VAL A 40 4.36 -20.07 -29.29
C VAL A 40 2.93 -19.96 -28.78
N TRP A 41 2.06 -20.93 -29.12
CA TRP A 41 0.68 -20.93 -28.64
C TRP A 41 0.58 -21.19 -27.15
N GLU A 42 1.35 -22.15 -26.62
CA GLU A 42 1.46 -22.42 -25.18
C GLU A 42 1.99 -21.21 -24.43
N GLU A 43 3.03 -20.54 -24.93
CA GLU A 43 3.58 -19.34 -24.29
C GLU A 43 2.56 -18.20 -24.27
N ARG A 44 1.81 -18.00 -25.36
CA ARG A 44 0.73 -17.00 -25.44
C ARG A 44 -0.39 -17.31 -24.45
N LEU A 45 -0.81 -18.58 -24.36
CA LEU A 45 -1.85 -19.01 -23.44
C LEU A 45 -1.39 -18.87 -21.98
N ALA A 46 -0.15 -19.23 -21.67
CA ALA A 46 0.46 -19.08 -20.35
C ALA A 46 0.52 -17.60 -19.94
N LYS A 47 0.99 -16.71 -20.84
CA LYS A 47 1.01 -15.26 -20.62
C LYS A 47 -0.40 -14.69 -20.43
N ALA A 48 -1.37 -15.10 -21.24
CA ALA A 48 -2.75 -14.63 -21.11
C ALA A 48 -3.37 -15.05 -19.76
N ARG A 49 -3.17 -16.30 -19.34
CA ARG A 49 -3.62 -16.80 -18.03
C ARG A 49 -2.94 -16.07 -16.89
N PHE A 50 -1.62 -15.87 -16.96
CA PHE A 50 -0.87 -15.11 -15.96
C PHE A 50 -1.41 -13.68 -15.84
N ASN A 51 -1.61 -12.98 -16.96
CA ASN A 51 -2.13 -11.61 -16.96
C ASN A 51 -3.54 -11.53 -16.39
N ALA A 52 -4.41 -12.52 -16.68
CA ALA A 52 -5.74 -12.58 -16.09
C ALA A 52 -5.67 -12.72 -14.56
N VAL A 53 -4.88 -13.69 -14.06
CA VAL A 53 -4.69 -13.89 -12.62
C VAL A 53 -4.06 -12.65 -11.96
N ALA A 54 -3.01 -12.09 -12.56
CA ALA A 54 -2.38 -10.87 -12.04
C ALA A 54 -3.36 -9.68 -12.00
N GLY A 55 -4.23 -9.57 -13.02
CA GLY A 55 -5.31 -8.59 -13.07
C GLY A 55 -6.33 -8.78 -11.93
N ASP A 56 -6.74 -10.02 -11.66
CA ASP A 56 -7.66 -10.34 -10.56
C ASP A 56 -7.07 -9.97 -9.19
N TYR A 57 -5.79 -10.31 -8.96
CA TYR A 57 -5.07 -9.92 -7.75
C TYR A 57 -5.00 -8.40 -7.61
N ALA A 58 -4.64 -7.68 -8.68
CA ALA A 58 -4.58 -6.22 -8.67
C ALA A 58 -5.95 -5.60 -8.37
N ALA A 59 -7.02 -6.11 -8.97
CA ALA A 59 -8.38 -5.62 -8.73
C ALA A 59 -8.83 -5.87 -7.28
N VAL A 60 -8.57 -7.05 -6.72
CA VAL A 60 -8.87 -7.36 -5.31
C VAL A 60 -8.12 -6.43 -4.38
N LEU A 61 -6.83 -6.21 -4.60
CA LEU A 61 -6.01 -5.32 -3.78
C LEU A 61 -6.49 -3.87 -3.86
N GLN A 62 -6.79 -3.39 -5.07
CA GLN A 62 -7.30 -2.04 -5.30
C GLN A 62 -8.64 -1.83 -4.60
N ASN A 63 -9.62 -2.72 -4.84
CA ASN A 63 -10.94 -2.63 -4.22
C ASN A 63 -10.87 -2.71 -2.69
N GLY A 64 -10.02 -3.59 -2.16
CA GLY A 64 -9.82 -3.71 -0.73
C GLY A 64 -9.23 -2.44 -0.12
N LEU A 65 -8.20 -1.85 -0.76
CA LEU A 65 -7.63 -0.57 -0.33
C LEU A 65 -8.66 0.55 -0.40
N ASP A 66 -9.42 0.66 -1.48
CA ASP A 66 -10.47 1.67 -1.65
C ASP A 66 -11.51 1.58 -0.53
N GLY A 67 -11.91 0.37 -0.13
CA GLY A 67 -12.80 0.15 1.02
C GLY A 67 -12.22 0.66 2.34
N TYR A 68 -10.90 0.63 2.55
CA TYR A 68 -10.28 1.27 3.70
C TYR A 68 -10.21 2.80 3.57
N LEU A 69 -9.91 3.32 2.37
CA LEU A 69 -9.87 4.77 2.13
C LEU A 69 -11.27 5.39 2.29
N ASP A 70 -12.33 4.67 1.92
CA ASP A 70 -13.71 5.09 2.15
C ASP A 70 -14.05 5.24 3.63
N LYS A 71 -13.46 4.44 4.52
CA LYS A 71 -13.63 4.61 5.97
C LYS A 71 -13.02 5.93 6.47
N ILE A 72 -11.89 6.36 5.88
CA ILE A 72 -11.28 7.65 6.17
C ILE A 72 -12.19 8.79 5.66
N ARG A 73 -12.75 8.65 4.44
CA ARG A 73 -13.72 9.61 3.90
C ARG A 73 -14.98 9.70 4.75
N ALA A 74 -15.51 8.56 5.21
CA ALA A 74 -16.67 8.50 6.10
C ALA A 74 -16.40 9.19 7.44
N LEU A 75 -15.21 8.98 8.03
CA LEU A 75 -14.82 9.69 9.25
C LEU A 75 -14.68 11.20 9.01
N ARG A 76 -14.18 11.64 7.85
CA ARG A 76 -14.17 13.07 7.50
C ARG A 76 -15.57 13.63 7.37
N ALA A 77 -16.46 12.95 6.65
CA ALA A 77 -17.84 13.37 6.52
C ALA A 77 -18.54 13.49 7.89
N PHE A 78 -18.20 12.61 8.84
CA PHE A 78 -18.68 12.71 10.22
C PHE A 78 -18.20 13.98 10.94
N TYR A 79 -16.92 14.35 10.77
CA TYR A 79 -16.40 15.62 11.29
C TYR A 79 -17.03 16.83 10.60
N ASP A 80 -17.15 16.80 9.27
CA ASP A 80 -17.73 17.90 8.47
C ASP A 80 -19.22 18.15 8.83
N ALA A 81 -19.94 17.11 9.27
CA ALA A 81 -21.34 17.18 9.69
C ALA A 81 -21.55 17.51 11.17
N SER A 82 -20.46 17.66 11.96
CA SER A 82 -20.53 17.89 13.40
C SER A 82 -19.98 19.27 13.77
N GLU A 83 -20.56 19.92 14.78
CA GLU A 83 -19.98 21.18 15.32
C GLU A 83 -18.67 20.93 16.08
N GLY A 84 -18.46 19.70 16.51
CA GLY A 84 -17.23 19.19 17.09
C GLY A 84 -17.42 17.70 17.38
N VAL A 85 -16.32 16.93 17.35
CA VAL A 85 -16.34 15.50 17.66
C VAL A 85 -15.59 15.29 18.96
N ASN A 86 -16.28 14.79 19.98
CA ASN A 86 -15.65 14.41 21.23
C ASN A 86 -15.10 12.97 21.19
N ARG A 87 -14.35 12.58 22.24
CA ARG A 87 -13.72 11.26 22.32
C ARG A 87 -14.72 10.11 22.21
N ARG A 88 -15.86 10.21 22.89
CA ARG A 88 -16.88 9.15 22.92
C ARG A 88 -17.51 8.98 21.55
N GLU A 89 -17.84 10.07 20.88
CA GLU A 89 -18.37 10.08 19.51
C GLU A 89 -17.38 9.48 18.51
N PHE A 90 -16.10 9.86 18.59
CA PHE A 90 -15.03 9.28 17.79
C PHE A 90 -14.94 7.76 18.00
N ASP A 91 -14.88 7.31 19.26
CA ASP A 91 -14.75 5.89 19.60
C ASP A 91 -15.97 5.10 19.11
N LEU A 92 -17.20 5.63 19.32
CA LEU A 92 -18.43 5.02 18.82
C LEU A 92 -18.42 4.91 17.29
N PHE A 93 -18.19 6.00 16.58
CA PHE A 93 -18.21 6.01 15.12
C PHE A 93 -17.14 5.07 14.54
N THR A 94 -15.90 5.18 15.02
CA THR A 94 -14.79 4.35 14.52
C THR A 94 -14.98 2.87 14.83
N SER A 95 -15.57 2.51 15.97
CA SER A 95 -15.90 1.11 16.29
C SER A 95 -16.86 0.49 15.27
N GLN A 96 -17.82 1.26 14.77
CA GLN A 96 -18.80 0.79 13.79
C GLN A 96 -18.16 0.61 12.41
N ILE A 97 -17.47 1.65 11.91
CA ILE A 97 -16.90 1.59 10.56
C ILE A 97 -15.70 0.64 10.45
N LEU A 98 -15.04 0.29 11.57
CA LEU A 98 -13.95 -0.69 11.61
C LEU A 98 -14.40 -2.11 11.98
N SER A 99 -15.70 -2.35 12.18
CA SER A 99 -16.21 -3.68 12.52
C SER A 99 -15.71 -4.74 11.52
N GLY A 100 -15.15 -5.83 12.03
CA GLY A 100 -14.53 -6.91 11.23
C GLY A 100 -13.16 -6.61 10.61
N HIS A 101 -12.64 -5.37 10.72
CA HIS A 101 -11.43 -4.91 10.00
C HIS A 101 -10.40 -4.18 10.87
N GLY A 102 -10.63 -4.09 12.18
CA GLY A 102 -9.87 -3.23 13.10
C GLY A 102 -8.39 -3.55 13.31
N SER A 103 -7.90 -4.72 12.87
CA SER A 103 -6.48 -5.09 12.97
C SER A 103 -5.62 -4.52 11.83
N ALA A 104 -6.20 -4.26 10.66
CA ALA A 104 -5.49 -3.88 9.44
C ALA A 104 -5.20 -2.38 9.34
N MET A 105 -6.03 -1.55 9.98
CA MET A 105 -5.92 -0.10 9.95
C MET A 105 -6.26 0.50 11.31
N ARG A 106 -5.61 1.62 11.62
CA ARG A 106 -5.99 2.50 12.73
C ARG A 106 -6.47 3.84 12.20
N LEU A 107 -7.61 4.31 12.70
CA LEU A 107 -8.11 5.64 12.42
C LEU A 107 -7.69 6.59 13.55
N LEU A 108 -7.24 7.77 13.17
CA LEU A 108 -6.67 8.76 14.08
C LEU A 108 -7.29 10.12 13.79
N TRP A 109 -7.51 10.89 14.87
CA TRP A 109 -7.74 12.34 14.79
C TRP A 109 -6.51 13.08 15.28
N CYS A 110 -5.99 13.99 14.46
CA CYS A 110 -4.79 14.76 14.74
C CYS A 110 -5.10 16.26 14.54
N PRO A 111 -5.52 16.98 15.60
CA PRO A 111 -5.78 18.41 15.52
C PRO A 111 -4.50 19.16 15.15
N ARG A 112 -4.65 20.27 14.43
CA ARG A 112 -3.58 21.25 14.25
C ARG A 112 -3.48 22.07 15.54
N VAL A 113 -2.29 22.12 16.13
CA VAL A 113 -2.01 22.89 17.34
C VAL A 113 -0.89 23.87 17.00
N ASP A 114 -1.18 25.17 17.07
CA ASP A 114 -0.13 26.18 16.87
C ASP A 114 0.79 26.26 18.09
N ARG A 115 2.03 26.71 17.88
CA ARG A 115 3.06 26.80 18.92
C ARG A 115 2.57 27.48 20.20
N GLN A 116 1.82 28.56 20.04
CA GLN A 116 1.31 29.38 21.13
C GLN A 116 0.18 28.68 21.91
N GLU A 117 -0.55 27.78 21.25
CA GLU A 117 -1.69 27.05 21.83
C GLU A 117 -1.26 25.77 22.55
N ARG A 118 -0.05 25.25 22.26
CA ARG A 118 0.46 23.98 22.79
C ARG A 118 0.29 23.82 24.31
N PRO A 119 0.69 24.78 25.18
CA PRO A 119 0.56 24.60 26.63
C PRO A 119 -0.89 24.46 27.09
N VAL A 120 -1.79 25.27 26.51
CA VAL A 120 -3.24 25.25 26.81
C VAL A 120 -3.86 23.95 26.31
N PHE A 121 -3.48 23.51 25.12
CA PHE A 121 -3.93 22.25 24.52
C PHE A 121 -3.52 21.05 25.38
N GLU A 122 -2.22 20.91 25.71
CA GLU A 122 -1.72 19.80 26.55
C GLU A 122 -2.42 19.76 27.90
N SER A 123 -2.54 20.92 28.58
CA SER A 123 -3.24 21.02 29.88
C SER A 123 -4.73 20.72 29.79
N GLY A 124 -5.39 21.07 28.67
CA GLY A 124 -6.79 20.72 28.41
C GLY A 124 -6.99 19.22 28.27
N VAL A 125 -6.11 18.56 27.51
CA VAL A 125 -6.14 17.10 27.30
C VAL A 125 -5.85 16.34 28.60
N GLN A 126 -4.88 16.81 29.39
CA GLN A 126 -4.57 16.22 30.70
C GLN A 126 -5.77 16.27 31.66
N ARG A 127 -6.45 17.42 31.76
CA ARG A 127 -7.68 17.56 32.56
C ARG A 127 -8.84 16.70 32.08
N SER A 128 -8.84 16.32 30.80
CA SER A 128 -9.85 15.45 30.19
C SER A 128 -9.59 13.96 30.42
N GLY A 129 -8.54 13.60 31.17
CA GLY A 129 -8.28 12.23 31.63
C GLY A 129 -7.02 11.57 31.07
N LEU A 130 -6.31 12.21 30.12
CA LEU A 130 -5.00 11.73 29.65
C LEU A 130 -3.87 12.43 30.43
N THR A 131 -3.72 12.09 31.71
CA THR A 131 -2.87 12.82 32.68
C THR A 131 -1.42 13.01 32.26
N ASP A 132 -0.84 12.07 31.51
CA ASP A 132 0.57 12.09 31.08
C ASP A 132 0.74 12.56 29.62
N PHE A 133 -0.29 13.22 29.07
CA PHE A 133 -0.26 13.70 27.69
C PHE A 133 0.72 14.87 27.53
N SER A 134 1.62 14.75 26.57
CA SER A 134 2.39 15.86 26.00
C SER A 134 2.57 15.60 24.51
N ILE A 135 2.82 16.65 23.74
CA ILE A 135 3.18 16.51 22.32
C ILE A 135 4.61 15.99 22.22
N LYS A 136 4.80 14.89 21.50
CA LYS A 136 6.05 14.12 21.47
C LYS A 136 6.54 13.83 20.06
N ASP A 137 7.86 13.85 19.89
CA ASP A 137 8.55 13.42 18.67
C ASP A 137 9.16 12.02 18.85
N TRP A 138 9.31 11.31 17.74
CA TRP A 138 10.16 10.12 17.72
C TRP A 138 11.63 10.52 17.56
N ALA A 139 12.46 10.17 18.55
CA ALA A 139 13.90 10.33 18.44
C ALA A 139 14.48 9.42 17.33
N PRO A 140 15.63 9.78 16.73
CA PRO A 140 16.37 8.90 15.82
C PRO A 140 16.68 7.54 16.45
N THR A 141 16.97 7.54 17.76
CA THR A 141 17.24 6.34 18.58
C THR A 141 16.03 5.41 18.74
N GLY A 142 14.82 5.87 18.40
CA GLY A 142 13.59 5.07 18.46
C GLY A 142 12.76 5.31 19.73
N ASN A 143 13.27 6.04 20.71
CA ASN A 143 12.49 6.43 21.89
C ASN A 143 11.62 7.66 21.60
N VAL A 144 10.53 7.78 22.35
CA VAL A 144 9.69 8.99 22.32
C VAL A 144 10.33 10.05 23.20
N ARG A 145 10.34 11.31 22.75
CA ARG A 145 10.83 12.47 23.51
C ARG A 145 9.85 13.63 23.37
N ASP A 146 9.94 14.63 24.22
CA ASP A 146 9.14 15.84 24.04
C ASP A 146 9.42 16.50 22.69
N ALA A 147 8.36 17.01 22.08
CA ALA A 147 8.42 17.57 20.76
C ALA A 147 9.27 18.85 20.75
N THR A 148 10.13 18.95 19.75
CA THR A 148 10.90 20.16 19.44
C THR A 148 9.98 21.36 19.21
N GLU A 149 10.47 22.57 19.52
CA GLU A 149 9.73 23.78 19.21
C GLU A 149 9.58 23.98 17.70
N ARG A 150 8.33 24.09 17.25
CA ARG A 150 7.91 24.23 15.84
C ARG A 150 6.66 25.08 15.78
N GLU A 151 6.38 25.67 14.61
CA GLU A 151 5.23 26.56 14.40
C GLU A 151 3.88 25.85 14.58
N GLU A 152 3.78 24.62 14.10
CA GLU A 152 2.56 23.81 14.19
C GLU A 152 2.88 22.34 14.53
N TYR A 153 1.90 21.69 15.17
CA TYR A 153 1.93 20.30 15.59
C TYR A 153 0.65 19.57 15.16
N PHE A 154 0.76 18.27 14.92
CA PHE A 154 -0.36 17.38 14.61
C PHE A 154 -0.31 16.15 15.54
N PRO A 155 -0.49 16.33 16.86
CA PRO A 155 -0.47 15.24 17.83
C PRO A 155 -1.64 14.28 17.62
N ILE A 156 -1.41 12.99 17.82
CA ILE A 156 -2.51 12.01 17.89
C ILE A 156 -3.33 12.30 19.16
N LEU A 157 -4.54 12.84 18.98
CA LEU A 157 -5.47 13.11 20.06
C LEU A 157 -6.45 11.94 20.26
N TYR A 158 -7.07 11.47 19.19
CA TYR A 158 -7.93 10.28 19.21
C TYR A 158 -7.38 9.15 18.34
N SER A 159 -7.69 7.92 18.71
CA SER A 159 -7.22 6.71 18.05
C SER A 159 -8.28 5.62 18.22
N SER A 160 -8.59 4.91 17.15
CA SER A 160 -9.55 3.79 17.17
C SER A 160 -9.07 2.60 18.01
N VAL A 161 -7.82 2.62 18.45
CA VAL A 161 -7.28 1.70 19.46
C VAL A 161 -7.32 2.40 20.83
N SER A 162 -7.91 1.72 21.81
CA SER A 162 -8.21 2.26 23.14
C SER A 162 -7.00 2.33 24.09
N HIS A 163 -6.07 1.36 24.02
CA HIS A 163 -4.95 1.32 24.95
C HIS A 163 -3.90 2.40 24.63
N ALA A 164 -3.65 3.31 25.58
CA ALA A 164 -2.86 4.53 25.38
C ALA A 164 -1.47 4.31 24.74
N ARG A 165 -0.73 3.29 25.18
CA ARG A 165 0.60 2.98 24.62
C ARG A 165 0.51 2.53 23.16
N THR A 166 -0.47 1.68 22.84
CA THR A 166 -0.73 1.26 21.46
C THR A 166 -1.26 2.42 20.64
N ALA A 167 -2.11 3.27 21.22
CA ALA A 167 -2.71 4.45 20.62
C ALA A 167 -1.69 5.55 20.29
N THR A 168 -0.52 5.52 20.95
CA THR A 168 0.58 6.48 20.73
C THR A 168 0.13 7.94 20.91
N PHE A 169 -0.77 8.21 21.84
CA PHE A 169 -1.31 9.55 22.10
C PHE A 169 -0.19 10.58 22.30
N GLY A 170 -0.38 11.78 21.75
CA GLY A 170 0.58 12.88 21.81
C GLY A 170 1.71 12.80 20.78
N THR A 171 1.92 11.65 20.13
CA THR A 171 2.91 11.54 19.05
C THR A 171 2.54 12.49 17.91
N ASP A 172 3.48 13.36 17.53
CA ASP A 172 3.28 14.31 16.45
C ASP A 172 3.57 13.68 15.08
N LEU A 173 2.57 13.70 14.20
CA LEU A 173 2.72 13.22 12.83
C LEU A 173 3.47 14.21 11.92
N HIS A 174 3.69 15.45 12.34
CA HIS A 174 4.36 16.48 11.53
C HIS A 174 5.89 16.44 11.59
N TYR A 175 6.49 15.73 12.56
CA TYR A 175 7.94 15.73 12.72
C TYR A 175 8.71 15.08 11.55
N GLU A 176 8.22 13.94 11.05
CA GLU A 176 8.89 13.20 9.97
C GLU A 176 8.55 13.81 8.59
N ARG A 177 9.58 14.06 7.77
CA ARG A 177 9.45 14.72 6.45
C ARG A 177 8.41 14.09 5.53
N ALA A 178 8.34 12.76 5.47
CA ALA A 178 7.39 12.05 4.62
C ALA A 178 5.93 12.35 5.02
N ARG A 179 5.66 12.35 6.34
CA ARG A 179 4.34 12.63 6.91
C ARG A 179 3.98 14.11 6.78
N SER A 180 4.89 15.02 7.12
CA SER A 180 4.62 16.47 6.99
C SER A 180 4.38 16.89 5.55
N SER A 181 5.10 16.30 4.59
CA SER A 181 4.86 16.50 3.16
C SER A 181 3.48 16.02 2.73
N ALA A 182 3.04 14.84 3.21
CA ALA A 182 1.70 14.34 2.93
C ALA A 182 0.60 15.20 3.56
N ILE A 183 0.76 15.63 4.82
CA ILE A 183 -0.18 16.54 5.49
C ILE A 183 -0.32 17.85 4.70
N ARG A 184 0.79 18.46 4.24
CA ARG A 184 0.73 19.68 3.42
C ARG A 184 0.02 19.46 2.09
N ARG A 185 0.27 18.34 1.40
CA ARG A 185 -0.45 17.99 0.16
C ARG A 185 -1.95 17.80 0.40
N ALA A 186 -2.31 17.10 1.48
CA ALA A 186 -3.69 16.87 1.85
C ALA A 186 -4.40 18.22 2.13
N ARG A 187 -3.81 19.04 3.00
CA ARG A 187 -4.30 20.38 3.37
C ARG A 187 -4.43 21.32 2.19
N ASP A 188 -3.40 21.43 1.35
CA ASP A 188 -3.41 22.42 0.28
C ASP A 188 -4.29 21.96 -0.90
N GLY A 189 -4.39 20.65 -1.12
CA GLY A 189 -5.17 20.03 -2.19
C GLY A 189 -6.64 19.78 -1.85
N ASP A 190 -7.03 19.81 -0.57
CA ASP A 190 -8.35 19.37 -0.09
C ASP A 190 -8.71 17.96 -0.61
N THR A 191 -7.73 17.07 -0.55
CA THR A 191 -7.86 15.70 -1.05
C THR A 191 -6.97 14.78 -0.24
N MET A 192 -7.17 13.48 -0.41
CA MET A 192 -6.36 12.49 0.29
C MET A 192 -4.91 12.53 -0.18
N ALA A 193 -3.97 12.49 0.75
CA ALA A 193 -2.56 12.31 0.42
C ALA A 193 -1.90 11.30 1.35
N THR A 194 -0.96 10.52 0.81
CA THR A 194 -0.30 9.45 1.55
C THR A 194 1.16 9.74 1.83
N ALA A 195 1.62 9.39 3.03
CA ALA A 195 3.02 9.15 3.34
C ALA A 195 3.30 7.66 3.16
N GLN A 196 4.09 7.32 2.14
CA GLN A 196 4.40 5.94 1.76
C GLN A 196 5.79 5.53 2.25
N ASN A 197 6.03 4.22 2.33
CA ASN A 197 7.31 3.64 2.74
C ASN A 197 7.86 4.23 4.06
N ILE A 198 6.99 4.31 5.06
CA ILE A 198 7.37 4.80 6.39
C ILE A 198 7.45 3.65 7.38
N GLN A 199 8.10 3.92 8.51
CA GLN A 199 8.10 3.02 9.65
C GLN A 199 7.04 3.48 10.64
N LEU A 200 6.00 2.68 10.81
CA LEU A 200 5.05 2.82 11.90
C LEU A 200 5.75 2.38 13.18
N ARG A 201 5.86 3.29 14.14
CA ARG A 201 6.54 3.07 15.41
C ARG A 201 5.50 2.94 16.52
N ASN A 202 5.63 1.90 17.32
CA ASN A 202 4.79 1.64 18.48
C ASN A 202 5.68 1.18 19.65
N PRO A 203 5.55 1.75 20.86
CA PRO A 203 6.33 1.34 22.02
C PRO A 203 6.21 -0.15 22.38
N ILE A 204 5.08 -0.80 22.06
CA ILE A 204 4.82 -2.22 22.34
C ILE A 204 5.10 -3.09 21.11
N GLY A 205 4.74 -2.61 19.92
CA GLY A 205 4.83 -3.38 18.66
C GLY A 205 6.12 -3.21 17.86
N GLY A 206 7.03 -2.34 18.30
CA GLY A 206 8.27 -2.02 17.60
C GLY A 206 8.06 -1.18 16.34
N LYS A 207 8.92 -1.40 15.34
CA LYS A 207 8.86 -0.74 14.03
C LYS A 207 8.28 -1.71 13.00
N ARG A 208 7.29 -1.24 12.22
CA ARG A 208 6.66 -2.01 11.14
C ARG A 208 6.59 -1.16 9.87
N PRO A 209 6.90 -1.71 8.69
CA PRO A 209 6.63 -1.04 7.42
C PRO A 209 5.15 -0.72 7.29
N GLY A 210 4.87 0.49 6.79
CA GLY A 210 3.51 0.95 6.64
C GLY A 210 3.40 2.20 5.78
N PHE A 211 2.17 2.68 5.68
CA PHE A 211 1.84 3.96 5.08
C PHE A 211 0.74 4.63 5.90
N ILE A 212 0.64 5.96 5.78
CA ILE A 212 -0.44 6.73 6.39
C ILE A 212 -1.12 7.55 5.31
N ALA A 213 -2.45 7.46 5.23
CA ALA A 213 -3.28 8.34 4.42
C ALA A 213 -3.81 9.46 5.30
N PHE A 214 -3.81 10.69 4.80
CA PHE A 214 -4.28 11.88 5.48
C PHE A 214 -5.39 12.54 4.70
N LEU A 215 -6.39 13.05 5.42
CA LEU A 215 -7.49 13.83 4.87
C LEU A 215 -7.71 15.07 5.77
N PRO A 216 -7.73 16.29 5.22
CA PRO A 216 -7.86 17.50 6.03
C PRO A 216 -9.29 17.67 6.54
N VAL A 217 -9.43 18.32 7.69
CA VAL A 217 -10.71 18.80 8.23
C VAL A 217 -10.55 20.31 8.47
N TYR A 218 -11.50 21.08 7.94
CA TYR A 218 -11.52 22.54 8.05
C TYR A 218 -12.65 23.00 8.95
N LYS A 219 -12.55 24.23 9.45
CA LYS A 219 -13.56 24.86 10.28
C LYS A 219 -14.93 24.86 9.59
N PRO A 220 -16.00 24.33 10.24
CA PRO A 220 -17.34 24.35 9.69
C PRO A 220 -17.79 25.75 9.28
N GLY A 221 -18.50 25.86 8.16
CA GLY A 221 -19.03 27.14 7.66
C GLY A 221 -17.98 28.13 7.13
N THR A 222 -16.71 27.73 6.99
CA THR A 222 -15.66 28.60 6.43
C THR A 222 -15.33 28.27 4.98
N LEU A 223 -14.89 29.28 4.22
CA LEU A 223 -14.42 29.08 2.85
C LEU A 223 -13.08 28.33 2.84
N HIS A 224 -12.93 27.37 1.93
CA HIS A 224 -11.68 26.62 1.69
C HIS A 224 -11.46 26.35 0.20
N ASP A 225 -11.84 27.31 -0.65
CA ASP A 225 -11.70 27.33 -2.11
C ASP A 225 -10.28 27.68 -2.60
N SER A 226 -9.46 28.30 -1.75
CA SER A 226 -8.09 28.69 -2.06
C SER A 226 -7.09 28.00 -1.13
N ILE A 227 -5.83 27.87 -1.56
CA ILE A 227 -4.76 27.34 -0.70
C ILE A 227 -4.60 28.19 0.57
N VAL A 228 -4.75 29.52 0.46
CA VAL A 228 -4.63 30.44 1.60
C VAL A 228 -5.76 30.20 2.60
N SER A 229 -7.00 30.07 2.14
CA SER A 229 -8.15 29.83 3.02
C SER A 229 -8.09 28.43 3.65
N ARG A 230 -7.72 27.38 2.88
CA ARG A 230 -7.43 26.02 3.41
C ARG A 230 -6.41 26.02 4.52
N ARG A 231 -5.28 26.72 4.35
CA ARG A 231 -4.22 26.80 5.37
C ARG A 231 -4.70 27.47 6.65
N ARG A 232 -5.43 28.58 6.52
CA ARG A 232 -5.95 29.37 7.64
C ARG A 232 -7.03 28.62 8.42
N ASN A 233 -7.89 27.88 7.71
CA ASN A 233 -9.09 27.27 8.27
C ASN A 233 -8.90 25.80 8.63
N LEU A 234 -7.70 25.23 8.53
CA LEU A 234 -7.44 23.84 8.92
C LEU A 234 -7.59 23.68 10.44
N GLU A 235 -8.47 22.76 10.86
CA GLU A 235 -8.61 22.34 12.25
C GLU A 235 -7.71 21.15 12.58
N GLY A 236 -7.43 20.30 11.60
CA GLY A 236 -6.61 19.11 11.79
C GLY A 236 -6.65 18.19 10.59
N VAL A 237 -6.17 16.96 10.80
CA VAL A 237 -6.24 15.89 9.82
C VAL A 237 -6.80 14.64 10.45
N ILE A 238 -7.63 13.94 9.68
CA ILE A 238 -7.91 12.53 9.92
C ILE A 238 -6.81 11.73 9.25
N ALA A 239 -6.33 10.71 9.95
CA ALA A 239 -5.32 9.81 9.40
C ALA A 239 -5.74 8.34 9.52
N GLY A 240 -5.50 7.58 8.45
CA GLY A 240 -5.54 6.12 8.45
C GLY A 240 -4.11 5.58 8.42
N ALA A 241 -3.70 4.87 9.48
CA ALA A 241 -2.38 4.24 9.56
C ALA A 241 -2.49 2.74 9.24
N PHE A 242 -1.68 2.28 8.29
CA PHE A 242 -1.74 0.95 7.71
C PHE A 242 -0.41 0.21 7.89
N GLN A 243 -0.45 -0.94 8.55
CA GLN A 243 0.67 -1.88 8.48
C GLN A 243 0.59 -2.63 7.16
N THR A 244 1.61 -2.49 6.31
CA THR A 244 1.57 -2.96 4.91
C THR A 244 1.20 -4.43 4.79
N SER A 245 1.88 -5.32 5.50
CA SER A 245 1.58 -6.76 5.43
C SER A 245 0.18 -7.08 5.93
N THR A 246 -0.22 -6.49 7.06
CA THR A 246 -1.51 -6.79 7.69
C THR A 246 -2.68 -6.36 6.81
N VAL A 247 -2.60 -5.19 6.16
CA VAL A 247 -3.69 -4.74 5.27
C VAL A 247 -3.77 -5.61 4.02
N PHE A 248 -2.64 -5.95 3.39
CA PHE A 248 -2.66 -6.80 2.19
C PHE A 248 -3.09 -8.23 2.50
N ASP A 249 -2.62 -8.82 3.60
CA ASP A 249 -3.07 -10.14 4.04
C ASP A 249 -4.57 -10.15 4.35
N ALA A 250 -5.08 -9.11 5.01
CA ALA A 250 -6.51 -8.99 5.33
C ALA A 250 -7.40 -8.85 4.08
N ILE A 251 -6.94 -8.12 3.06
CA ILE A 251 -7.66 -8.00 1.78
C ILE A 251 -7.65 -9.34 1.05
N LEU A 252 -6.47 -9.97 0.91
CA LEU A 252 -6.32 -11.21 0.18
C LEU A 252 -7.03 -12.39 0.87
N ALA A 253 -7.18 -12.38 2.20
CA ALA A 253 -7.90 -13.41 2.94
C ALA A 253 -9.41 -13.41 2.68
N GLN A 254 -9.96 -12.31 2.16
CA GLN A 254 -11.39 -12.17 1.85
C GLN A 254 -11.73 -12.59 0.41
N ALA A 255 -10.72 -12.84 -0.43
CA ALA A 255 -10.90 -13.17 -1.83
C ALA A 255 -10.53 -14.64 -2.12
N VAL A 256 -11.28 -15.26 -3.02
CA VAL A 256 -10.94 -16.58 -3.56
C VAL A 256 -10.05 -16.36 -4.79
N LEU A 257 -8.73 -16.41 -4.57
CA LEU A 257 -7.73 -16.22 -5.62
C LEU A 257 -6.98 -17.52 -5.91
N PRO A 258 -6.64 -17.81 -7.18
CA PRO A 258 -5.84 -18.98 -7.53
C PRO A 258 -4.46 -18.91 -6.85
N PRO A 259 -4.03 -19.92 -6.07
CA PRO A 259 -2.74 -19.89 -5.36
C PRO A 259 -1.58 -20.26 -6.29
N SER A 260 -1.49 -19.62 -7.46
CA SER A 260 -0.60 -20.02 -8.54
C SER A 260 0.45 -18.97 -8.89
N VAL A 261 0.48 -17.84 -8.19
CA VAL A 261 1.40 -16.73 -8.46
C VAL A 261 2.05 -16.22 -7.18
N ASP A 262 3.34 -15.92 -7.28
CA ASP A 262 4.05 -15.16 -6.27
C ASP A 262 3.68 -13.68 -6.42
N LEU A 263 3.29 -13.05 -5.32
CA LEU A 263 2.87 -11.65 -5.29
C LEU A 263 3.96 -10.81 -4.62
N PHE A 264 4.44 -9.80 -5.35
CA PHE A 264 5.37 -8.80 -4.85
C PHE A 264 4.81 -7.40 -5.10
N ILE A 265 4.81 -6.55 -4.08
CA ILE A 265 4.37 -5.15 -4.18
C ILE A 265 5.58 -4.27 -3.93
N TYR A 266 5.87 -3.38 -4.86
CA TYR A 266 7.02 -2.48 -4.79
C TYR A 266 6.56 -1.04 -4.51
N PRO A 267 7.42 -0.20 -3.91
CA PRO A 267 7.14 1.22 -3.85
C PRO A 267 7.17 1.81 -5.28
N SER A 268 6.40 2.88 -5.51
CA SER A 268 6.25 3.48 -6.84
C SER A 268 7.48 4.30 -7.30
N ASN A 269 8.50 4.43 -6.45
CA ASN A 269 9.71 5.15 -6.80
C ASN A 269 10.56 4.31 -7.77
N ASN A 270 11.27 4.99 -8.69
CA ASN A 270 12.10 4.37 -9.74
C ASN A 270 13.36 3.63 -9.22
N ASP A 271 13.41 3.26 -7.94
CA ASP A 271 14.52 2.46 -7.42
C ASP A 271 14.29 0.99 -7.75
N GLN A 272 14.83 0.56 -8.90
CA GLN A 272 14.70 -0.82 -9.40
C GLN A 272 15.30 -1.87 -8.46
N ASN A 273 16.13 -1.44 -7.49
CA ASN A 273 16.77 -2.32 -6.52
C ASN A 273 16.10 -2.30 -5.13
N ALA A 274 15.02 -1.53 -4.95
CA ALA A 274 14.32 -1.50 -3.68
C ALA A 274 13.66 -2.86 -3.39
N PRO A 275 13.80 -3.40 -2.15
CA PRO A 275 13.09 -4.61 -1.78
C PRO A 275 11.57 -4.38 -1.81
N PRO A 276 10.77 -5.43 -2.05
CA PRO A 276 9.32 -5.29 -2.07
C PRO A 276 8.80 -4.85 -0.69
N LEU A 277 7.78 -3.98 -0.70
CA LEU A 277 7.00 -3.58 0.47
C LEU A 277 6.19 -4.74 1.04
N TYR A 278 5.80 -5.69 0.18
CA TYR A 278 5.07 -6.89 0.54
C TYR A 278 5.44 -8.02 -0.41
N ALA A 279 5.60 -9.23 0.13
CA ALA A 279 5.89 -10.43 -0.64
C ALA A 279 5.08 -11.61 -0.08
N ARG A 280 4.43 -12.36 -0.98
CA ARG A 280 3.74 -13.61 -0.68
C ARG A 280 4.12 -14.64 -1.73
N VAL A 281 4.88 -15.65 -1.31
CA VAL A 281 5.42 -16.70 -2.20
C VAL A 281 4.63 -18.00 -1.98
N VAL A 282 4.14 -18.59 -3.06
CA VAL A 282 3.41 -19.85 -3.03
C VAL A 282 4.37 -20.98 -2.65
N GLY A 283 4.04 -21.75 -1.61
CA GLY A 283 4.82 -22.91 -1.17
C GLY A 283 5.79 -22.67 0.00
N ARG A 284 5.99 -21.43 0.44
CA ARG A 284 6.70 -21.14 1.70
C ARG A 284 5.70 -21.00 2.84
N GLN A 285 5.16 -22.12 3.33
CA GLN A 285 4.57 -22.11 4.67
C GLN A 285 5.70 -21.78 5.64
N THR A 286 5.64 -20.61 6.27
CA THR A 286 6.46 -20.27 7.43
C THR A 286 6.22 -21.31 8.52
N ARG A 287 7.24 -22.15 8.77
CA ARG A 287 7.43 -22.79 10.07
C ARG A 287 7.77 -21.73 11.12
#